data_AF-A0A1F5QD39-F1
#
_entry.id   AF-A0A1F5QD39-F1
#
_cell.length_a   1.000
_cell.length_b   1.000
_cell.length_c   1.000
_cell.angle_alpha   90.00
_cell.angle_beta   90.00
_cell.angle_gamma   90.00
#
_symmetry.space_group_name_H-M   'P 1'
#
loop_
_entity.id
_entity.type
_entity.pdbx_description
1 polymer ?
#
loop_
_entity_poly.entity_id
_entity_poly.type
_entity_poly.pdbx_seq_one_letter_code
_entity_poly.pdbx_strand_id
1 'polypeptide(L)'
;MAKRSFIKILAIWSFLSTAAVTVFASQDRIVSAGLKMAWGLIVLWVGAGGYIMHRFRDSIKNFVQRIPLGWKKKFVLFATLLFLIKEAIITTMTNLAPVFGASIGEVYITASANFLDVVFFHSATMFVGPFVFWALALRRYDFSPFGAFIVFGLTGLLGEIGFSAHSRCRSLPCGCLYMAL
;
A
#
# COMPACT_ATOMS: atom_id res chain seq x y z
N MET A 1 -15.35 -16.04 -15.66
CA MET A 1 -15.89 -16.32 -14.31
C MET A 1 -14.79 -16.52 -13.27
N ALA A 2 -13.78 -17.36 -13.53
CA ALA A 2 -12.67 -17.66 -12.60
C ALA A 2 -11.95 -16.43 -12.00
N LYS A 3 -11.59 -15.42 -12.81
CA LYS A 3 -10.87 -14.22 -12.34
C LYS A 3 -11.63 -13.43 -11.27
N ARG A 4 -12.95 -13.30 -11.42
CA ARG A 4 -13.81 -12.57 -10.46
C ARG A 4 -13.93 -13.35 -9.15
N SER A 5 -14.10 -14.66 -9.23
CA SER A 5 -14.14 -15.52 -8.05
C SER A 5 -12.81 -15.49 -7.30
N PHE A 6 -11.68 -15.52 -8.02
CA PHE A 6 -10.34 -15.41 -7.44
C PHE A 6 -10.14 -14.11 -6.65
N ILE A 7 -10.51 -12.95 -7.23
CA ILE A 7 -10.42 -11.65 -6.54
C ILE A 7 -11.31 -11.63 -5.30
N LYS A 8 -12.53 -12.19 -5.37
CA LYS A 8 -13.42 -12.30 -4.21
C LYS A 8 -12.82 -13.15 -3.10
N ILE A 9 -12.22 -14.29 -3.44
CA ILE A 9 -11.56 -15.18 -2.48
C ILE A 9 -10.40 -14.44 -1.81
N LEU A 10 -9.56 -13.72 -2.56
CA LEU A 10 -8.48 -12.92 -1.98
C LEU A 10 -8.99 -11.81 -1.05
N ALA A 11 -10.06 -11.12 -1.45
CA ALA A 11 -10.65 -10.08 -0.62
C ALA A 11 -11.23 -10.63 0.69
N ILE A 12 -11.95 -11.77 0.61
CA ILE A 12 -12.50 -12.46 1.80
C ILE A 12 -11.36 -12.96 2.68
N TRP A 13 -10.33 -13.58 2.08
CA TRP A 13 -9.16 -14.06 2.80
C TRP A 13 -8.46 -12.93 3.55
N SER A 14 -8.15 -11.83 2.86
CA SER A 14 -7.51 -10.64 3.45
C SER A 14 -8.35 -10.07 4.58
N PHE A 15 -9.66 -9.94 4.39
CA PHE A 15 -10.55 -9.46 5.45
C PHE A 15 -10.55 -10.37 6.68
N LEU A 16 -10.69 -11.69 6.47
CA LEU A 16 -10.74 -12.66 7.56
C LEU A 16 -9.40 -12.77 8.30
N SER A 17 -8.28 -12.78 7.59
CA SER A 17 -6.96 -12.86 8.20
C SER A 17 -6.66 -11.60 9.03
N THR A 18 -6.92 -10.41 8.49
CA THR A 18 -6.73 -9.15 9.24
C THR A 18 -7.67 -9.08 10.44
N ALA A 19 -8.93 -9.54 10.31
CA ALA A 19 -9.88 -9.57 11.42
C ALA A 19 -9.44 -10.54 12.52
N ALA A 20 -9.03 -11.75 12.16
CA ALA A 20 -8.52 -12.72 13.12
C ALA A 20 -7.31 -12.18 13.88
N VAL A 21 -6.31 -11.62 13.18
CA VAL A 21 -5.12 -11.03 13.81
C VAL A 21 -5.50 -9.87 14.74
N THR A 22 -6.47 -9.04 14.35
CA THR A 22 -6.97 -7.95 15.19
C THR A 22 -7.61 -8.44 16.49
N VAL A 23 -8.39 -9.53 16.42
CA VAL A 23 -9.02 -10.13 17.61
C VAL A 23 -7.96 -10.72 18.54
N PHE A 24 -7.00 -11.48 18.00
CA PHE A 24 -5.96 -12.12 18.82
C PHE A 24 -4.98 -11.11 19.43
N ALA A 25 -4.64 -10.04 18.70
CA ALA A 25 -3.72 -9.00 19.18
C ALA A 25 -4.41 -7.89 19.98
N SER A 26 -5.70 -8.00 20.25
CA SER A 26 -6.47 -6.98 20.99
C SER A 26 -6.02 -6.78 22.44
N GLN A 27 -5.27 -7.73 23.01
CA GLN A 27 -4.77 -7.64 24.38
C GLN A 27 -3.62 -6.62 24.54
N ASP A 28 -2.85 -6.37 23.49
CA ASP A 28 -1.78 -5.37 23.50
C ASP A 28 -2.31 -4.06 22.89
N ARG A 29 -2.29 -2.99 23.70
CA ARG A 29 -2.76 -1.66 23.30
C ARG A 29 -2.02 -1.12 22.07
N ILE A 30 -0.70 -1.31 22.00
CA ILE A 30 0.16 -0.78 20.94
C ILE A 30 -0.12 -1.54 19.64
N VAL A 31 -0.14 -2.88 19.71
CA VAL A 31 -0.42 -3.72 18.53
C VAL A 31 -1.86 -3.53 18.05
N SER A 32 -2.83 -3.44 18.96
CA SER A 32 -4.23 -3.16 18.63
C SER A 32 -4.42 -1.82 17.94
N ALA A 33 -3.74 -0.76 18.41
CA ALA A 33 -3.79 0.55 17.75
C ALA A 33 -3.23 0.50 16.33
N GLY A 34 -2.08 -0.17 16.14
CA GLY A 34 -1.49 -0.39 14.81
C GLY A 34 -2.43 -1.13 13.86
N LEU A 35 -3.11 -2.17 14.34
CA LEU A 35 -4.07 -2.92 13.53
C LEU A 35 -5.33 -2.11 13.20
N LYS A 36 -5.82 -1.26 14.11
CA LYS A 36 -6.93 -0.33 13.81
C LYS A 36 -6.54 0.72 12.78
N MET A 37 -5.32 1.24 12.85
CA MET A 37 -4.78 2.13 11.84
C MET A 37 -4.64 1.42 10.48
N ALA A 38 -4.24 0.14 10.46
CA ALA A 38 -4.20 -0.69 9.26
C ALA A 38 -5.60 -0.92 8.65
N TRP A 39 -6.62 -1.14 9.48
CA TRP A 39 -8.02 -1.15 9.02
C TRP A 39 -8.43 0.17 8.36
N GLY A 40 -8.00 1.30 8.92
CA GLY A 40 -8.20 2.62 8.32
C GLY A 40 -7.65 2.69 6.89
N LEU A 41 -6.47 2.10 6.66
CA LEU A 41 -5.87 2.02 5.32
C LEU A 41 -6.63 1.10 4.36
N ILE A 42 -7.06 -0.08 4.82
CA ILE A 42 -7.89 -0.97 4.00
C ILE A 42 -9.16 -0.23 3.55
N VAL A 43 -9.86 0.43 4.47
CA VAL A 43 -11.11 1.11 4.15
C VAL A 43 -10.89 2.32 3.25
N LEU A 44 -9.96 3.21 3.61
CA LEU A 44 -9.76 4.47 2.89
C LEU A 44 -9.06 4.28 1.54
N TRP A 45 -7.97 3.51 1.50
CA TRP A 45 -7.18 3.37 0.28
C TRP A 45 -7.72 2.26 -0.62
N VAL A 46 -7.88 1.04 -0.09
CA VAL A 46 -8.30 -0.10 -0.91
C VAL A 46 -9.79 0.00 -1.25
N GLY A 47 -10.63 0.25 -0.25
CA GLY A 47 -12.07 0.40 -0.42
C GLY A 47 -12.45 1.67 -1.18
N ALA A 48 -12.31 2.83 -0.53
CA ALA A 48 -12.75 4.11 -1.10
C ALA A 48 -11.89 4.54 -2.30
N GLY A 49 -10.56 4.46 -2.20
CA GLY A 49 -9.66 4.73 -3.32
C GLY A 49 -9.93 3.83 -4.52
N GLY A 50 -10.08 2.52 -4.30
CA GLY A 50 -10.45 1.56 -5.35
C GLY A 50 -11.81 1.88 -6.00
N TYR A 51 -12.82 2.22 -5.19
CA TYR A 51 -14.14 2.62 -5.67
C TYR A 51 -14.08 3.90 -6.53
N ILE A 52 -13.36 4.92 -6.08
CA ILE A 52 -13.18 6.18 -6.81
C ILE A 52 -12.47 5.91 -8.15
N MET A 53 -11.39 5.13 -8.14
CA MET A 53 -10.67 4.76 -9.36
C MET A 53 -11.57 3.98 -10.34
N HIS A 54 -12.43 3.11 -9.83
CA HIS A 54 -13.40 2.40 -10.66
C HIS A 54 -14.44 3.33 -11.27
N ARG A 55 -15.01 4.23 -10.45
CA ARG A 55 -16.11 5.12 -10.83
C ARG A 55 -15.69 6.24 -11.80
N PHE A 56 -14.47 6.76 -11.65
CA PHE A 56 -13.94 7.88 -12.43
C PHE A 56 -12.89 7.47 -13.47
N ARG A 57 -12.70 6.15 -13.68
CA ARG A 57 -11.71 5.59 -14.61
C ARG A 57 -11.73 6.27 -15.98
N ASP A 58 -12.92 6.36 -16.59
CA ASP A 58 -13.05 6.85 -17.97
C ASP A 58 -12.84 8.37 -18.05
N SER A 59 -13.32 9.12 -17.06
CA SER A 59 -13.07 10.56 -16.95
C SER A 59 -11.57 10.87 -16.81
N ILE A 60 -10.87 10.15 -15.92
CA ILE A 60 -9.44 10.30 -15.72
C ILE A 60 -8.69 9.89 -16.99
N LYS A 61 -9.03 8.76 -17.62
CA LYS A 61 -8.41 8.31 -18.87
C LYS A 61 -8.53 9.39 -19.96
N ASN A 62 -9.72 9.95 -20.15
CA ASN A 62 -9.96 10.98 -21.16
C ASN A 62 -9.16 12.26 -20.85
N PHE A 63 -9.08 12.65 -19.58
CA PHE A 63 -8.25 13.78 -19.14
C PHE A 63 -6.76 13.52 -19.42
N VAL A 64 -6.23 12.37 -19.02
CA VAL A 64 -4.82 11.99 -19.21
C VAL A 64 -4.46 11.90 -20.69
N GLN A 65 -5.38 11.44 -21.55
CA GLN A 65 -5.15 11.34 -22.99
C GLN A 65 -4.92 12.70 -23.66
N ARG A 66 -5.53 13.78 -23.16
CA ARG A 66 -5.36 15.15 -23.69
C ARG A 66 -3.98 15.76 -23.45
N ILE A 67 -3.21 15.24 -22.49
CA ILE A 67 -1.88 15.77 -22.16
C ILE A 67 -0.88 15.38 -23.27
N PRO A 68 -0.07 16.30 -23.84
CA PRO A 68 0.88 16.01 -24.92
C PRO A 68 2.18 15.33 -24.42
N LEU A 69 2.09 14.45 -23.42
CA LEU A 69 3.23 13.64 -22.93
C LEU A 69 3.26 12.26 -23.61
N GLY A 70 4.44 11.64 -23.71
CA GLY A 70 4.53 10.23 -24.08
C GLY A 70 3.92 9.31 -23.01
N TRP A 71 3.26 8.23 -23.43
CA TRP A 71 2.49 7.34 -22.52
C TRP A 71 3.30 6.82 -21.33
N LYS A 72 4.60 6.53 -21.51
CA LYS A 72 5.50 6.05 -20.44
C LYS A 72 5.66 7.09 -19.34
N LYS A 73 5.88 8.36 -19.73
CA LYS A 73 6.02 9.47 -18.79
C LYS A 73 4.71 9.69 -18.05
N LYS A 74 3.57 9.59 -18.75
CA LYS A 74 2.24 9.64 -18.10
C LYS A 74 2.09 8.50 -17.08
N PHE A 75 2.43 7.27 -17.44
CA PHE A 75 2.34 6.12 -16.54
C PHE A 75 3.16 6.34 -15.27
N VAL A 76 4.45 6.67 -15.41
CA VAL A 76 5.32 6.88 -14.24
C VAL A 76 4.80 8.04 -13.39
N LEU A 77 4.44 9.17 -14.00
CA LEU A 77 3.94 10.33 -13.27
C LEU A 77 2.66 10.03 -12.47
N PHE A 78 1.68 9.38 -13.10
CA PHE A 78 0.40 9.05 -12.43
C PHE A 78 0.57 7.93 -11.40
N ALA A 79 1.43 6.94 -11.67
CA ALA A 79 1.76 5.90 -10.68
C ALA A 79 2.45 6.52 -9.46
N THR A 80 3.42 7.41 -9.66
CA THR A 80 4.06 8.18 -8.57
C THR A 80 3.05 9.06 -7.84
N LEU A 81 2.15 9.74 -8.54
CA LEU A 81 1.11 10.55 -7.89
C LEU A 81 0.20 9.71 -7.00
N LEU A 82 -0.31 8.57 -7.49
CA LEU A 82 -1.12 7.66 -6.68
C LEU A 82 -0.35 7.12 -5.49
N PHE A 83 0.94 6.84 -5.66
CA PHE A 83 1.82 6.43 -4.57
C PHE A 83 1.97 7.52 -3.51
N LEU A 84 2.19 8.77 -3.90
CA LEU A 84 2.28 9.91 -2.97
C LEU A 84 0.96 10.12 -2.20
N ILE A 85 -0.18 9.93 -2.85
CA ILE A 85 -1.49 10.00 -2.18
C ILE A 85 -1.61 8.87 -1.16
N LYS A 86 -1.22 7.64 -1.50
CA LYS A 86 -1.19 6.51 -0.55
C LYS A 86 -0.34 6.86 0.67
N GLU A 87 0.88 7.36 0.46
CA GLU A 87 1.77 7.77 1.55
C GLU A 87 1.16 8.88 2.41
N ALA A 88 0.53 9.89 1.80
CA ALA A 88 -0.16 10.94 2.55
C ALA A 88 -1.24 10.36 3.48
N ILE A 89 -2.00 9.36 3.01
CA ILE A 89 -3.00 8.68 3.82
C ILE A 89 -2.34 7.89 4.96
N ILE A 90 -1.24 7.15 4.70
CA ILE A 90 -0.52 6.38 5.73
C ILE A 90 0.08 7.31 6.79
N THR A 91 0.72 8.40 6.39
CA THR A 91 1.24 9.41 7.30
C THR A 91 0.11 10.06 8.11
N THR A 92 -1.05 10.29 7.50
CA THR A 92 -2.23 10.80 8.23
C THR A 92 -2.71 9.78 9.27
N MET A 93 -2.81 8.49 8.91
CA MET A 93 -3.17 7.44 9.89
C MET A 93 -2.18 7.37 11.05
N THR A 94 -0.89 7.53 10.77
CA THR A 94 0.19 7.60 11.77
C THR A 94 0.02 8.78 12.72
N ASN A 95 -0.30 9.97 12.19
CA ASN A 95 -0.60 11.13 13.02
C ASN A 95 -1.91 11.01 13.81
N LEU A 96 -2.84 10.17 13.33
CA LEU A 96 -4.09 9.87 14.02
C LEU A 96 -3.98 8.70 15.01
N ALA A 97 -2.78 8.22 15.33
CA ALA A 97 -2.56 7.20 16.37
C ALA A 97 -3.35 7.46 17.70
N PRO A 98 -3.50 8.70 18.19
CA PRO A 98 -4.30 9.00 19.38
C PRO A 98 -5.77 8.60 19.28
N VAL A 99 -6.35 8.71 18.08
CA VAL A 99 -7.75 8.30 17.82
C VAL A 99 -7.91 6.79 17.99
N PHE A 100 -6.84 6.02 17.75
CA PHE A 100 -6.83 4.57 17.88
C PHE A 100 -6.38 4.07 19.26
N GLY A 101 -6.03 5.00 20.15
CA GLY A 101 -5.66 4.74 21.54
C GLY A 101 -4.16 4.64 21.79
N ALA A 102 -3.28 5.07 20.87
CA ALA A 102 -1.83 5.13 21.09
C ALA A 102 -1.32 6.59 21.03
N SER A 103 -0.29 6.93 21.78
CA SER A 103 0.32 8.26 21.69
C SER A 103 1.04 8.43 20.33
N ILE A 104 1.15 9.67 19.85
CA ILE A 104 2.00 9.96 18.68
C ILE A 104 3.43 9.57 19.04
N GLY A 105 4.06 8.71 18.24
CA GLY A 105 5.39 8.19 18.54
C GLY A 105 5.43 6.74 19.05
N GLU A 106 4.31 6.20 19.55
CA GLU A 106 4.27 4.83 20.08
C GLU A 106 4.06 3.78 18.99
N VAL A 107 3.32 4.13 17.94
CA VAL A 107 2.96 3.22 16.84
C VAL A 107 3.10 3.94 15.51
N TYR A 108 3.80 3.28 14.59
CA TYR A 108 4.09 3.78 13.25
C TYR A 108 3.71 2.73 12.22
N ILE A 109 2.91 3.11 11.22
CA ILE A 109 2.70 2.30 10.02
C ILE A 109 3.67 2.70 8.90
N THR A 110 4.13 3.94 8.91
CA THR A 110 5.21 4.42 8.04
C THR A 110 6.43 4.81 8.85
N ALA A 111 7.59 4.93 8.22
CA ALA A 111 8.86 5.22 8.90
C ALA A 111 8.87 6.53 9.71
N SER A 112 7.98 7.48 9.39
CA SER A 112 7.94 8.79 10.04
C SER A 112 6.55 9.43 10.03
N ALA A 113 6.27 10.28 11.01
CA ALA A 113 5.02 11.04 11.08
C ALA A 113 5.03 12.27 10.15
N ASN A 114 6.17 12.60 9.56
CA ASN A 114 6.31 13.70 8.61
C ASN A 114 6.23 13.18 7.16
N PHE A 115 5.30 13.73 6.38
CA PHE A 115 5.07 13.27 4.99
C PHE A 115 6.31 13.46 4.10
N LEU A 116 7.01 14.60 4.22
CA LEU A 116 8.18 14.88 3.38
C LEU A 116 9.34 13.93 3.73
N ASP A 117 9.51 13.65 5.01
CA ASP A 117 10.53 12.71 5.49
C ASP A 117 10.29 11.30 4.92
N VAL A 118 9.05 10.83 4.99
CA VAL A 118 8.63 9.55 4.39
C VAL A 118 8.88 9.54 2.88
N VAL A 119 8.52 10.60 2.17
CA VAL A 119 8.64 10.69 0.72
C VAL A 119 10.12 10.69 0.29
N PHE A 120 10.95 11.55 0.87
CA PHE A 120 12.33 11.74 0.40
C PHE A 120 13.28 10.65 0.89
N PHE A 121 13.12 10.16 2.12
CA PHE A 121 14.12 9.29 2.75
C PHE A 121 13.70 7.83 2.87
N HIS A 122 12.41 7.51 2.79
CA HIS A 122 11.93 6.16 3.10
C HIS A 122 11.16 5.45 1.97
N SER A 123 10.28 6.15 1.25
CA SER A 123 9.26 5.47 0.43
C SER A 123 9.26 5.86 -1.05
N ALA A 124 9.20 7.15 -1.39
CA ALA A 124 8.97 7.54 -2.80
C ALA A 124 10.17 7.24 -3.70
N THR A 125 11.38 7.44 -3.21
CA THR A 125 12.61 7.16 -3.97
C THR A 125 12.74 5.68 -4.34
N MET A 126 12.28 4.78 -3.46
CA MET A 126 12.34 3.33 -3.72
C MET A 126 11.29 2.85 -4.73
N PHE A 127 10.14 3.53 -4.84
CA PHE A 127 9.05 3.11 -5.72
C PHE A 127 9.09 3.68 -7.15
N VAL A 128 9.85 4.76 -7.38
CA VAL A 128 10.05 5.28 -8.75
C VAL A 128 10.75 4.25 -9.65
N GLY A 129 11.77 3.54 -9.14
CA GLY A 129 12.48 2.49 -9.87
C GLY A 129 11.55 1.39 -10.42
N PRO A 130 10.74 0.74 -9.56
CA PRO A 130 9.70 -0.19 -9.98
C PRO A 130 8.71 0.38 -11.01
N PHE A 131 8.27 1.64 -10.89
CA PHE A 131 7.38 2.24 -11.89
C PHE A 131 8.06 2.43 -13.24
N VAL A 132 9.33 2.83 -13.26
CA VAL A 132 10.12 2.90 -14.50
C VAL A 132 10.31 1.52 -15.10
N PHE A 133 10.64 0.52 -14.29
CA PHE A 133 10.73 -0.88 -14.73
C PHE A 133 9.42 -1.32 -15.38
N TRP A 134 8.27 -1.09 -14.73
CA TRP A 134 6.96 -1.44 -15.29
C TRP A 134 6.64 -0.68 -16.57
N ALA A 135 6.99 0.60 -16.67
CA ALA A 135 6.83 1.37 -17.92
C ALA A 135 7.65 0.77 -19.09
N LEU A 136 8.82 0.20 -18.80
CA LEU A 136 9.66 -0.48 -19.78
C LEU A 136 9.15 -1.89 -20.09
N ALA A 137 8.67 -2.62 -19.09
CA ALA A 137 8.09 -3.95 -19.25
C ALA A 137 6.83 -3.90 -20.11
N LEU A 138 5.90 -2.98 -19.83
CA LEU A 138 4.68 -2.75 -20.61
C LEU A 138 4.96 -2.26 -22.03
N ARG A 139 6.16 -1.75 -22.32
CA ARG A 139 6.58 -1.42 -23.69
C ARG A 139 6.90 -2.68 -24.49
N ARG A 140 7.44 -3.71 -23.84
CA ARG A 140 7.95 -4.93 -24.50
C ARG A 140 6.99 -6.10 -24.45
N TYR A 141 6.13 -6.15 -23.44
CA TYR A 141 5.23 -7.26 -23.18
C TYR A 141 3.80 -6.77 -23.04
N ASP A 142 2.86 -7.46 -23.70
CA ASP A 142 1.43 -7.18 -23.57
C ASP A 142 0.86 -7.91 -22.35
N PHE A 143 1.03 -7.30 -21.18
CA PHE A 143 0.49 -7.85 -19.94
C PHE A 143 -1.02 -7.69 -19.87
N SER A 144 -1.74 -8.80 -19.68
CA SER A 144 -3.15 -8.71 -19.29
C SER A 144 -3.29 -8.01 -17.93
N PRO A 145 -4.37 -7.22 -17.68
CA PRO A 145 -4.56 -6.53 -16.40
C PRO A 145 -4.53 -7.48 -15.19
N PHE A 146 -5.04 -8.70 -15.36
CA PHE A 146 -4.99 -9.74 -14.32
C PHE A 146 -3.57 -10.26 -14.10
N GLY A 147 -2.78 -10.44 -15.17
CA GLY A 147 -1.37 -10.84 -15.05
C GLY A 147 -0.54 -9.78 -14.32
N ALA A 148 -0.72 -8.50 -14.68
CA ALA A 148 -0.07 -7.40 -13.99
C ALA A 148 -0.46 -7.35 -12.50
N PHE A 149 -1.74 -7.56 -12.17
CA PHE A 149 -2.22 -7.65 -10.78
C PHE A 149 -1.53 -8.77 -9.99
N ILE A 150 -1.41 -9.97 -10.56
CA ILE A 150 -0.75 -11.10 -9.89
C ILE A 150 0.74 -10.83 -9.68
N VAL A 151 1.46 -10.39 -10.72
CA VAL A 151 2.91 -10.13 -10.62
C VAL A 151 3.17 -9.02 -9.61
N PHE A 152 2.41 -7.93 -9.66
CA PHE A 152 2.57 -6.83 -8.72
C PHE A 152 2.24 -7.25 -7.28
N GLY A 153 1.14 -7.99 -7.09
CA GLY A 153 0.73 -8.51 -5.79
C GLY A 153 1.76 -9.48 -5.18
N LEU A 154 2.26 -10.43 -5.96
CA LEU A 154 3.31 -11.35 -5.52
C LEU A 154 4.63 -10.63 -5.22
N THR A 155 5.00 -9.64 -6.03
CA THR A 155 6.21 -8.83 -5.77
C THR A 155 6.07 -8.06 -4.46
N GLY A 156 4.90 -7.50 -4.18
CA GLY A 156 4.59 -6.84 -2.91
C GLY A 156 4.72 -7.80 -1.73
N LEU A 157 4.04 -8.95 -1.79
CA LEU A 157 4.09 -9.99 -0.76
C LEU A 157 5.53 -10.47 -0.48
N LEU A 158 6.31 -10.75 -1.53
CA LEU A 158 7.70 -11.17 -1.38
C LEU A 158 8.58 -10.06 -0.78
N GLY A 159 8.33 -8.81 -1.16
CA GLY A 159 8.99 -7.65 -0.55
C GLY A 159 8.75 -7.63 0.96
N GLU A 160 7.50 -7.77 1.39
CA GLU A 160 7.11 -7.76 2.80
C GLU A 160 7.68 -8.95 3.59
N ILE A 161 7.66 -10.15 3.00
CA ILE A 161 8.30 -11.33 3.61
C ILE A 161 9.80 -11.09 3.79
N GLY A 162 10.47 -10.54 2.76
CA GLY A 162 11.89 -10.21 2.80
C GLY A 162 12.23 -9.19 3.89
N PHE A 163 11.47 -8.09 3.97
CA PHE A 163 11.65 -7.08 5.02
C PHE A 163 11.39 -7.65 6.42
N SER A 164 10.35 -8.47 6.59
CA SER A 164 10.00 -9.10 7.87
C SER A 164 11.00 -10.18 8.31
N ALA A 165 11.71 -10.80 7.38
CA ALA A 165 12.80 -11.74 7.67
C ALA A 165 14.07 -10.98 8.09
N HIS A 166 14.38 -9.87 7.40
CA HIS A 166 15.55 -9.04 7.70
C HIS A 166 15.44 -8.33 9.05
N SER A 167 14.26 -7.80 9.40
CA SER A 167 14.02 -7.16 10.69
C SER A 167 14.18 -8.13 11.86
N ARG A 168 13.76 -9.39 11.71
CA ARG A 168 13.95 -10.45 12.71
C ARG A 168 15.41 -10.85 12.94
N CYS A 169 16.28 -10.77 11.93
CA CYS A 169 17.72 -11.04 12.11
C CYS A 169 18.47 -9.92 12.84
N ARG A 170 17.89 -8.71 12.97
CA ARG A 170 18.53 -7.59 13.69
C ARG A 170 17.99 -7.33 15.09
N SER A 171 16.89 -7.98 15.51
CA SER A 171 16.22 -7.67 16.78
C SER A 171 16.35 -8.77 17.83
N LEU A 172 17.52 -8.80 18.50
CA LEU A 172 17.61 -8.86 19.96
C LEU A 172 18.12 -7.47 20.39
N PRO A 173 17.53 -6.74 21.36
CA PRO A 173 16.13 -6.56 21.76
C PRO A 173 15.53 -5.22 21.22
N CYS A 174 14.24 -5.00 21.47
CA CYS A 174 13.44 -3.76 21.24
C CYS A 174 12.84 -3.52 19.84
N GLY A 175 11.60 -4.01 19.67
CA GLY A 175 10.46 -3.17 19.29
C GLY A 175 10.46 -2.53 17.90
N CYS A 176 10.38 -3.32 16.83
CA CYS A 176 9.87 -2.83 15.54
C CYS A 176 8.95 -3.89 14.94
N LEU A 177 7.69 -3.88 15.40
CA LEU A 177 6.62 -4.70 14.87
C LEU A 177 6.09 -4.05 13.58
N TYR A 178 6.85 -4.15 12.48
CA TYR A 178 6.27 -3.98 11.15
C TYR A 178 5.41 -5.21 10.87
N MET A 179 4.13 -5.16 11.23
CA MET A 179 3.20 -6.27 11.05
C MET A 179 2.06 -5.89 10.10
N ALA A 180 2.07 -6.62 8.97
CA ALA A 180 0.91 -7.13 8.25
C ALA A 180 -0.06 -6.14 7.59
N LEU A 181 0.08 -5.98 6.27
CA LEU A 181 -1.05 -5.83 5.34
C LEU A 181 -0.76 -6.46 3.97
#